data_AF-A0A661FD32-F1
#
_entry.id   AF-A0A661FD32-F1
#
_cell.length_a   1.000
_cell.length_b   1.000
_cell.length_c   1.000
_cell.angle_alpha   90.00
_cell.angle_beta   90.00
_cell.angle_gamma   90.00
#
_symmetry.space_group_name_H-M   'P 1'
#
loop_
_entity.id
_entity.type
_entity.pdbx_description
1 polymer ?
#
loop_
_entity_poly.entity_id
_entity_poly.type
_entity_poly.pdbx_seq_one_letter_code
_entity_poly.pdbx_strand_id
1 'polypeptide(L)'
;MTDQLAFIVDIRNFLYSGGDVLWLILGVAICLWCLIIERLIFFRQDYPALRASCIDRWKQRDDKISAYALYIRQELISEVFIQMNRGVSVIKVLIALCPLLGLLGTVTGMIDVFDVMAVT
;
A
#
# COMPACT_ATOMS: atom_id res chain seq x y z
N MET A 1 -19.43 12.30 27.76
CA MET A 1 -18.19 13.03 27.35
C MET A 1 -16.96 12.47 28.04
N THR A 2 -17.05 12.10 29.32
CA THR A 2 -16.01 11.37 30.09
C THR A 2 -15.66 9.99 29.52
N ASP A 3 -16.64 9.22 29.04
CA ASP A 3 -16.37 7.86 28.53
C ASP A 3 -15.58 7.85 27.20
N GLN A 4 -15.79 8.84 26.33
CA GLN A 4 -15.01 8.99 25.10
C GLN A 4 -13.55 9.38 25.37
N LEU A 5 -13.30 10.16 26.43
CA LEU A 5 -11.96 10.53 26.86
C LEU A 5 -11.23 9.32 27.49
N ALA A 6 -11.93 8.50 28.27
CA ALA A 6 -11.38 7.27 28.84
C ALA A 6 -10.90 6.31 27.75
N PHE A 7 -11.72 6.09 26.72
CA PHE A 7 -11.37 5.22 25.60
C PHE A 7 -10.10 5.66 24.84
N ILE A 8 -9.95 6.96 24.57
CA ILE A 8 -8.75 7.50 23.90
C ILE A 8 -7.51 7.33 24.78
N VAL A 9 -7.63 7.52 26.09
CA VAL A 9 -6.53 7.33 27.04
C VAL A 9 -6.11 5.87 27.09
N ASP A 10 -7.05 4.92 27.09
CA ASP A 10 -6.74 3.48 27.08
C ASP A 10 -6.03 3.06 25.79
N ILE A 11 -6.50 3.51 24.62
CA ILE A 11 -5.81 3.26 23.34
C ILE A 11 -4.39 3.82 23.36
N ARG A 12 -4.23 5.05 23.87
CA ARG A 12 -2.93 5.70 23.95
C ARG A 12 -1.99 4.94 24.88
N ASN A 13 -2.47 4.50 26.05
CA ASN A 13 -1.69 3.71 27.00
C ASN A 13 -1.29 2.36 26.41
N PHE A 14 -2.18 1.71 25.65
CA PHE A 14 -1.85 0.49 24.90
C PHE A 14 -0.77 0.74 23.85
N LEU A 15 -0.88 1.83 23.08
CA LEU A 15 0.13 2.22 22.10
C LEU A 15 1.50 2.50 22.72
N TYR A 16 1.55 3.16 23.88
CA TYR A 16 2.79 3.36 24.62
C TYR A 16 3.35 2.06 25.23
N SER A 17 2.49 1.11 25.62
CA SER A 17 2.94 -0.19 26.15
C SER A 17 3.65 -1.06 25.11
N GLY A 18 3.36 -0.87 23.82
CA GLY A 18 4.09 -1.55 22.73
C GLY A 18 5.36 -0.84 22.28
N GLY A 19 5.77 0.22 22.97
CA GLY A 19 6.95 1.02 22.66
C GLY A 19 6.88 1.74 21.30
N ASP A 20 8.03 2.22 20.84
CA ASP A 20 8.14 2.96 19.58
C ASP A 20 7.79 2.10 18.35
N VAL A 21 7.98 0.78 18.44
CA VAL A 21 7.72 -0.15 17.33
C VAL A 21 6.23 -0.24 17.00
N LEU A 22 5.35 -0.25 18.01
CA LEU A 22 3.90 -0.32 17.78
C LEU A 22 3.37 0.95 17.07
N TRP A 23 3.90 2.12 17.43
CA TRP A 23 3.61 3.38 16.73
C TRP A 23 4.07 3.36 15.28
N LEU A 24 5.25 2.78 15.01
CA LEU A 24 5.76 2.62 13.65
C LEU A 24 4.88 1.68 12.82
N ILE A 25 4.46 0.54 13.38
CA ILE A 25 3.52 -0.40 12.72
C ILE A 25 2.19 0.30 12.41
N LEU A 26 1.64 1.07 13.35
CA LEU A 26 0.41 1.83 13.14
C LEU A 26 0.57 2.82 11.98
N GLY A 27 1.69 3.55 11.93
CA GLY A 27 1.99 4.47 10.83
C GLY A 27 2.07 3.77 9.48
N VAL A 28 2.75 2.62 9.41
CA VAL A 28 2.83 1.79 8.20
C VAL A 28 1.44 1.28 7.78
N ALA A 29 0.61 0.86 8.73
CA ALA A 29 -0.75 0.40 8.44
C ALA A 29 -1.64 1.51 7.87
N ILE A 30 -1.58 2.72 8.44
CA ILE A 30 -2.31 3.89 7.92
C ILE A 30 -1.80 4.24 6.50
N CYS A 31 -0.49 4.23 6.29
CA CYS A 31 0.11 4.47 4.97
C CYS A 31 -0.35 3.43 3.93
N LEU A 32 -0.36 2.15 4.29
CA LEU A 32 -0.87 1.07 3.44
C LEU A 32 -2.35 1.29 3.09
N TRP A 33 -3.19 1.60 4.07
CA TRP A 33 -4.60 1.87 3.83
C TRP A 33 -4.80 3.07 2.89
N CYS A 34 -4.04 4.15 3.08
CA CYS A 34 -4.08 5.31 2.18
C CYS A 34 -3.71 4.93 0.74
N LEU A 35 -2.60 4.20 0.55
CA LEU A 35 -2.14 3.75 -0.76
C LEU A 35 -3.13 2.77 -1.43
N ILE A 36 -3.76 1.88 -0.65
CA ILE A 36 -4.78 0.96 -1.16
C ILE A 36 -6.01 1.73 -1.63
N ILE A 37 -6.47 2.72 -0.86
CA ILE A 37 -7.62 3.55 -1.23
C ILE A 37 -7.32 4.37 -2.49
N GLU A 38 -6.17 5.04 -2.56
CA GLU A 38 -5.72 5.76 -3.75
C GLU A 38 -5.74 4.83 -4.98
N ARG A 39 -5.22 3.62 -4.82
CA ARG A 39 -5.17 2.62 -5.90
C ARG A 39 -6.56 2.14 -6.33
N LEU A 40 -7.49 1.97 -5.40
CA LEU A 40 -8.88 1.61 -5.69
C LEU A 40 -9.61 2.73 -6.43
N ILE A 41 -9.38 3.99 -6.05
CA ILE A 41 -9.94 5.16 -6.74
C ILE A 41 -9.42 5.23 -8.18
N PHE A 42 -8.11 5.09 -8.39
CA PHE A 42 -7.49 5.05 -9.72
C PHE A 42 -8.13 3.97 -10.61
N PHE A 43 -8.36 2.77 -10.06
CA PHE A 43 -8.96 1.67 -10.82
C PHE A 43 -10.43 1.92 -11.18
N ARG A 44 -11.15 2.71 -10.38
CA ARG A 44 -12.55 3.06 -10.65
C ARG A 44 -12.69 4.24 -11.61
N GLN A 45 -11.78 5.22 -11.55
CA GLN A 45 -11.94 6.50 -12.24
C GLN A 45 -10.98 6.68 -13.42
N ASP A 46 -9.67 6.48 -13.24
CA ASP A 46 -8.67 6.75 -14.27
C ASP A 46 -8.55 5.60 -15.28
N TYR A 47 -8.69 4.36 -14.82
CA TYR A 47 -8.65 3.18 -15.68
C TYR A 47 -9.68 3.18 -16.84
N PRO A 48 -10.98 3.47 -16.63
CA PRO A 48 -11.93 3.50 -17.73
C PRO A 48 -11.63 4.58 -18.76
N ALA A 49 -11.16 5.76 -18.33
CA ALA A 49 -10.78 6.86 -19.22
C ALA A 49 -9.54 6.52 -20.06
N LEU A 50 -8.52 5.91 -19.43
CA LEU A 50 -7.32 5.45 -20.12
C LEU A 50 -7.64 4.36 -21.14
N ARG A 51 -8.47 3.37 -20.75
CA ARG A 51 -8.91 2.29 -21.64
C ARG A 51 -9.71 2.83 -22.83
N ALA A 52 -10.64 3.77 -22.60
CA ALA A 52 -11.41 4.38 -23.68
C ALA A 52 -10.51 5.08 -24.70
N SER A 53 -9.55 5.88 -24.21
CA SER A 53 -8.58 6.59 -25.06
C SER A 53 -7.74 5.64 -25.91
N CYS A 54 -7.24 4.54 -25.35
CA CYS A 54 -6.48 3.53 -26.10
C CYS A 54 -7.34 2.81 -27.15
N ILE A 55 -8.60 2.49 -26.82
CA ILE A 55 -9.54 1.86 -27.76
C ILE A 55 -9.89 2.83 -28.90
N ASP A 56 -10.11 4.10 -28.61
CA ASP A 56 -10.42 5.11 -29.64
C ASP A 56 -9.22 5.36 -30.56
N ARG A 57 -8.00 5.43 -30.01
CA ARG A 57 -6.75 5.47 -30.80
C ARG A 57 -6.61 4.26 -31.71
N TRP A 58 -6.98 3.06 -31.23
CA TRP A 58 -6.96 1.84 -32.04
C TRP A 58 -8.04 1.83 -33.14
N LYS A 59 -9.24 2.33 -32.83
CA LYS A 59 -10.36 2.38 -33.78
C LYS A 59 -10.12 3.34 -34.95
N GLN A 60 -9.44 4.46 -34.70
CA GLN A 60 -9.14 5.49 -35.70
C GLN A 60 -8.10 5.07 -36.76
N ARG A 61 -7.36 3.97 -36.54
CA ARG A 61 -6.43 3.46 -37.57
C ARG A 61 -7.18 2.67 -38.64
N ASP A 62 -6.80 2.87 -39.90
CA ASP A 62 -7.30 2.06 -41.03
C ASP A 62 -6.55 0.73 -41.16
N ASP A 63 -5.23 0.73 -40.96
CA ASP A 63 -4.41 -0.49 -41.01
C ASP A 63 -4.39 -1.22 -39.66
N LYS A 64 -5.08 -2.37 -39.61
CA LYS A 64 -5.21 -3.26 -38.44
C LYS A 64 -4.61 -4.64 -38.66
N ILE A 65 -4.09 -4.93 -39.86
CA ILE A 65 -3.73 -6.29 -40.30
C ILE A 65 -2.21 -6.45 -40.39
N SER A 66 -1.48 -5.37 -40.67
CA SER A 66 -0.03 -5.43 -40.81
C SER A 66 0.68 -5.88 -39.53
N ALA A 67 1.87 -6.46 -39.68
CA ALA A 67 2.74 -6.78 -38.54
C ALA A 67 3.07 -5.52 -37.70
N TYR A 68 3.15 -4.36 -38.35
CA TYR A 68 3.32 -3.07 -37.68
C TYR A 68 2.14 -2.72 -36.75
N ALA A 69 0.89 -3.00 -37.18
CA ALA A 69 -0.29 -2.80 -36.36
C ALA A 69 -0.26 -3.67 -35.08
N LEU A 70 0.32 -4.89 -35.14
CA LEU A 70 0.48 -5.74 -33.97
C LEU A 70 1.41 -5.12 -32.92
N TYR A 71 2.55 -4.55 -33.34
CA TYR A 71 3.50 -3.89 -32.45
C TYR A 71 2.88 -2.66 -31.76
N ILE A 72 2.13 -1.84 -32.49
CA ILE A 72 1.42 -0.70 -31.92
C ILE A 72 0.39 -1.15 -30.88
N ARG A 73 -0.33 -2.24 -31.15
CA ARG A 73 -1.29 -2.78 -30.17
C ARG A 73 -0.59 -3.22 -28.89
N GLN A 74 0.56 -3.88 -29.00
CA GLN A 74 1.36 -4.29 -27.83
C GLN A 74 1.86 -3.08 -27.03
N GLU A 75 2.31 -2.03 -27.71
CA GLU A 75 2.70 -0.76 -27.08
C GLU A 75 1.54 -0.16 -26.28
N LEU A 76 0.36 -0.01 -26.89
CA LEU A 76 -0.83 0.53 -26.21
C LEU A 76 -1.22 -0.28 -24.97
N ILE A 77 -1.12 -1.62 -25.04
CA ILE A 77 -1.39 -2.49 -23.89
C ILE A 77 -0.31 -2.30 -22.81
N SER A 78 0.95 -2.18 -23.21
CA SER A 78 2.08 -1.97 -22.30
C SER A 78 1.99 -0.65 -21.55
N GLU A 79 1.63 0.44 -22.24
CA GLU A 79 1.41 1.75 -21.61
C GLU A 79 0.35 1.67 -20.49
N VAL A 80 -0.78 1.03 -20.77
CA VAL A 80 -1.85 0.82 -19.78
C VAL A 80 -1.34 -0.04 -18.63
N PHE A 81 -0.58 -1.10 -18.90
CA PHE A 81 -0.01 -1.96 -17.88
C PHE A 81 0.97 -1.23 -16.96
N ILE A 82 1.85 -0.39 -17.52
CA ILE A 82 2.81 0.42 -16.76
C ILE A 82 2.06 1.38 -15.83
N GLN A 83 1.02 2.07 -16.33
CA GLN A 83 0.21 2.96 -15.50
C GLN A 83 -0.55 2.21 -14.39
N MET A 84 -1.04 0.99 -14.70
CA MET A 84 -1.67 0.13 -13.71
C MET A 84 -0.71 -0.41 -12.65
N ASN A 85 0.58 -0.52 -12.96
CA ASN A 85 1.55 -1.06 -12.00
C ASN A 85 2.22 0.04 -11.15
N ARG A 86 2.00 1.32 -11.49
CA ARG A 86 2.50 2.45 -10.72
C ARG A 86 1.93 2.44 -9.29
N GLY A 87 2.82 2.58 -8.30
CA GLY A 87 2.47 2.56 -6.87
C GLY A 87 2.31 1.15 -6.26
N VAL A 88 1.90 0.15 -7.05
CA VAL A 88 1.74 -1.24 -6.58
C VAL A 88 3.06 -1.83 -6.05
N SER A 89 4.19 -1.45 -6.64
CA SER A 89 5.52 -1.88 -6.16
C SER A 89 5.82 -1.38 -4.74
N VAL A 90 5.47 -0.14 -4.41
CA VAL A 90 5.67 0.42 -3.06
C VAL A 90 4.80 -0.30 -2.04
N ILE A 91 3.54 -0.57 -2.38
CA ILE A 91 2.62 -1.35 -1.53
C ILE A 91 3.22 -2.75 -1.25
N LYS A 92 3.76 -3.43 -2.27
CA LYS A 92 4.40 -4.74 -2.10
C LYS A 92 5.61 -4.70 -1.15
N VAL A 93 6.44 -3.66 -1.25
CA VAL A 93 7.58 -3.47 -0.34
C VAL A 93 7.09 -3.26 1.09
N LEU A 94 6.10 -2.38 1.31
CA LEU A 94 5.53 -2.13 2.64
C LEU A 94 4.90 -3.40 3.25
N ILE A 95 4.18 -4.20 2.46
CA ILE A 95 3.63 -5.49 2.91
C ILE A 95 4.76 -6.46 3.30
N ALA A 96 5.84 -6.51 2.53
CA ALA A 96 7.00 -7.36 2.83
C ALA A 96 7.77 -6.90 4.09
N LEU A 97 7.71 -5.60 4.43
CA LEU A 97 8.31 -5.05 5.64
C LEU A 97 7.48 -5.36 6.89
N CYS A 98 6.15 -5.51 6.80
CA CYS A 98 5.28 -5.75 7.96
C CYS A 98 5.74 -6.92 8.86
N PRO A 99 6.06 -8.12 8.35
CA PRO A 99 6.57 -9.22 9.17
C PRO A 99 7.88 -8.88 9.90
N LEU A 100 8.76 -8.12 9.27
CA LEU A 100 10.04 -7.71 9.86
C LEU A 100 9.84 -6.73 11.01
N LEU A 101 8.90 -5.78 10.85
CA LEU A 101 8.53 -4.84 11.91
C LEU A 101 7.85 -5.54 13.09
N GLY A 102 7.00 -6.54 12.82
CA GLY A 102 6.40 -7.37 13.86
C GLY A 102 7.46 -8.16 14.64
N LEU A 103 8.40 -8.77 13.93
CA LEU A 103 9.53 -9.48 14.55
C LEU A 103 10.39 -8.54 15.41
N LEU A 104 10.69 -7.34 14.91
CA LEU A 104 11.39 -6.30 15.68
C LEU A 104 10.66 -5.99 16.99
N GLY A 105 9.32 -5.87 16.94
CA GLY A 105 8.48 -5.65 18.12
C GLY A 105 8.58 -6.79 19.13
N THR A 106 8.59 -8.04 18.66
CA THR A 106 8.74 -9.20 19.56
C THR A 106 10.12 -9.28 20.21
N VAL A 107 11.19 -8.92 19.48
CA VAL A 107 12.55 -8.95 20.01
C VAL A 107 12.77 -7.82 21.02
N THR A 108 12.30 -6.60 20.70
CA THR A 108 12.37 -5.46 21.63
C THR A 108 11.60 -5.72 22.91
N GLY A 109 10.37 -6.22 22.82
CA GLY A 109 9.60 -6.59 24.02
C GLY A 109 10.26 -7.71 24.84
N MET A 110 10.92 -8.67 24.18
CA MET A 110 11.69 -9.70 24.89
C MET A 110 12.89 -9.10 25.65
N ILE A 111 13.58 -8.11 25.07
CA ILE A 111 14.68 -7.39 25.73
C ILE A 111 14.18 -6.67 26.98
N ASP A 112 13.06 -5.93 26.88
CA ASP A 112 12.48 -5.21 28.02
C ASP A 112 12.13 -6.16 29.19
N VAL A 113 11.61 -7.35 28.88
CA VAL A 113 11.31 -8.37 29.90
C VAL A 113 12.58 -8.86 30.59
N PHE A 114 13.68 -9.04 29.86
CA PHE A 114 14.97 -9.42 30.46
C PHE A 114 15.55 -8.32 31.35
N ASP A 115 15.42 -7.06 30.96
CA ASP A 115 15.92 -5.93 31.75
C ASP A 115 15.20 -5.81 33.10
N VAL A 116 13.88 -6.01 33.13
CA VAL A 116 13.10 -6.00 34.39
C VAL A 116 13.50 -7.15 35.32
N MET A 117 13.77 -8.33 34.76
CA MET A 117 14.25 -9.49 35.54
C MET A 117 15.66 -9.32 36.08
N ALA A 118 16.52 -8.53 35.41
CA ALA A 118 17.90 -8.29 35.88
C ALA A 118 17.96 -7.26 37.02
N VAL A 119 16.97 -6.37 37.10
CA VAL A 119 16.85 -5.34 38.14
C VAL A 119 16.15 -5.86 39.40
N THR A 120 15.40 -6.96 39.30
CA THR A 120 14.69 -7.62 40.41
C THR A 120 15.53 -8.73 41.04
#